data_AF-A0A9X8VKE3-F1
#
_entry.id   AF-A0A9X8VKE3-F1
#
_cell.length_a   1.000
_cell.length_b   1.000
_cell.length_c   1.000
_cell.angle_alpha   90.00
_cell.angle_beta   90.00
_cell.angle_gamma   90.00
#
_symmetry.space_group_name_H-M   'P 1'
#
loop_
_entity.id
_entity.type
_entity.pdbx_description
1 polymer ?
#
loop_
_entity_poly.entity_id
_entity_poly.type
_entity_poly.pdbx_seq_one_letter_code
_entity_poly.pdbx_strand_id
1 'polypeptide(L)' 'MPYQDTNDLPDNVKHVLPEHAQAIYKEAFNSAWQQYRDPDDRRGDDSREETAHKVAWAA' A
#
# COMPACT_ATOMS: atom_id res chain seq x y z
N MET A 1 6.80 -3.77 -3.93
CA MET A 1 7.99 -3.20 -3.24
C MET A 1 7.52 -2.07 -2.34
N PRO A 2 8.12 -1.82 -1.17
CA PRO A 2 7.73 -0.65 -0.37
C PRO A 2 8.14 0.64 -1.10
N TYR A 3 7.29 1.66 -1.03
CA TYR A 3 7.52 2.97 -1.60
C TYR A 3 8.46 3.80 -0.73
N GLN A 4 9.50 4.38 -1.30
CA GLN A 4 10.44 5.22 -0.54
C GLN A 4 9.86 6.63 -0.36
N ASP A 5 9.30 7.18 -1.43
CA ASP A 5 8.72 8.51 -1.48
C ASP A 5 7.27 8.50 -1.97
N THR A 6 6.52 9.57 -1.71
CA THR A 6 5.15 9.73 -2.25
C THR A 6 5.16 9.89 -3.77
N ASN A 7 6.28 10.30 -4.37
CA ASN A 7 6.45 10.36 -5.82
C ASN A 7 6.56 8.97 -6.48
N ASP A 8 6.98 7.94 -5.72
CA ASP A 8 7.04 6.55 -6.20
C ASP A 8 5.66 5.88 -6.25
N LEU A 9 4.64 6.53 -5.68
CA LEU A 9 3.28 6.03 -5.73
C LEU A 9 2.77 6.00 -7.19
N PRO A 10 1.90 5.04 -7.52
CA PRO A 10 1.37 4.96 -8.87
C PRO A 10 0.51 6.19 -9.19
N ASP A 11 0.51 6.62 -10.45
CA ASP A 11 -0.08 7.90 -10.84
C ASP A 11 -1.59 7.98 -10.54
N ASN A 12 -2.28 6.84 -10.55
CA ASN A 12 -3.67 6.75 -10.14
C ASN A 12 -3.87 7.13 -8.66
N VAL A 13 -2.90 6.85 -7.79
CA VAL A 13 -2.92 7.23 -6.37
C VAL A 13 -2.56 8.70 -6.20
N LYS A 14 -1.50 9.17 -6.88
CA LYS A 14 -1.06 10.56 -6.80
C LYS A 14 -2.09 11.55 -7.34
N HIS A 15 -2.83 11.19 -8.39
CA HIS A 15 -3.84 12.06 -8.97
C HIS A 15 -5.16 12.10 -8.19
N VAL A 16 -5.51 11.04 -7.45
CA VAL A 16 -6.78 11.00 -6.71
C VAL A 16 -6.63 11.40 -5.24
N LEU A 17 -5.44 11.24 -4.66
CA LEU A 17 -5.18 11.60 -3.27
C LEU A 17 -4.46 12.96 -3.14
N PRO A 18 -4.90 13.82 -2.21
CA PRO A 18 -4.12 14.97 -1.77
C PRO A 18 -2.75 14.56 -1.21
N GLU A 19 -1.76 15.46 -1.23
CA GLU A 19 -0.37 15.20 -0.79
C GLU A 19 -0.28 14.56 0.60
N HIS A 20 -1.09 15.03 1.57
CA HIS A 20 -1.13 14.43 2.90
C HIS A 20 -1.65 12.99 2.91
N ALA A 21 -2.66 12.69 2.09
CA ALA A 21 -3.22 11.35 1.97
C ALA A 21 -2.26 10.41 1.21
N GLN A 22 -1.44 10.93 0.29
CA GLN A 22 -0.37 10.16 -0.35
C GLN A 22 0.64 9.67 0.69
N ALA A 23 1.01 10.51 1.66
CA ALA A 23 1.91 10.11 2.74
C ALA A 23 1.29 9.00 3.61
N ILE A 24 0.01 9.13 3.98
CA ILE A 24 -0.72 8.09 4.73
C ILE A 24 -0.78 6.79 3.94
N TYR A 25 -1.11 6.87 2.65
CA TYR A 25 -1.14 5.71 1.75
C TYR A 25 0.20 5.00 1.68
N LYS A 26 1.29 5.76 1.52
CA LYS A 26 2.66 5.22 1.46
C LYS A 26 3.00 4.43 2.72
N GLU A 27 2.76 5.03 3.90
CA GLU A 27 3.06 4.40 5.18
C GLU A 27 2.17 3.17 5.42
N ALA A 28 0.88 3.26 5.11
CA ALA A 28 -0.07 2.15 5.23
C ALA A 28 0.29 0.99 4.29
N PHE A 29 0.66 1.29 3.04
CA PHE A 29 1.13 0.30 2.07
C PHE A 29 2.42 -0.37 2.56
N ASN A 30 3.40 0.41 3.02
CA ASN A 30 4.68 -0.13 3.49
C ASN A 30 4.53 -1.01 4.73
N SER A 31 3.64 -0.61 5.64
CA SER A 31 3.28 -1.39 6.83
C SER A 31 2.61 -2.71 6.43
N ALA A 32 1.58 -2.65 5.58
CA ALA A 32 0.87 -3.83 5.09
C ALA A 32 1.80 -4.74 4.27
N TRP A 33 2.68 -4.16 3.44
CA TRP A 33 3.68 -4.90 2.70
C TRP A 33 4.58 -5.70 3.65
N GLN A 34 5.05 -5.12 4.75
CA GLN A 34 5.85 -5.84 5.75
C GLN A 34 5.03 -6.91 6.48
N GLN A 35 3.79 -6.60 6.84
CA GLN A 35 2.90 -7.50 7.57
C GLN A 35 2.51 -8.74 6.76
N TYR A 36 2.23 -8.59 5.46
CA TYR A 36 1.80 -9.68 4.58
C TYR A 36 2.96 -10.33 3.80
N ARG A 37 4.18 -10.28 4.35
CA ARG A 37 5.35 -10.90 3.73
C ARG A 37 5.14 -12.39 3.53
N ASP A 38 4.72 -13.07 4.57
CA ASP A 38 4.51 -14.51 4.57
C ASP A 38 3.11 -14.84 3.99
N PRO A 39 2.99 -15.86 3.11
CA PRO A 39 1.71 -16.17 2.46
C PRO A 39 0.61 -16.58 3.44
N ASP A 40 0.99 -17.26 4.54
CA ASP A 40 0.05 -17.72 5.57
C ASP A 40 -0.61 -16.57 6.35
N ASP A 41 0.00 -15.37 6.35
CA ASP A 41 -0.58 -14.18 6.97
C ASP A 41 -1.65 -13.51 6.09
N ARG A 42 -1.77 -13.92 4.83
CA ARG A 42 -2.76 -13.39 3.88
C ARG A 42 -4.04 -14.21 3.95
N ARG A 43 -5.19 -13.54 3.86
CA ARG A 43 -6.48 -14.23 3.73
C ARG A 43 -6.82 -14.45 2.25
N GLY A 44 -6.84 -15.71 1.82
CA GLY A 44 -7.24 -16.10 0.46
C GLY A 44 -6.10 -16.13 -0.54
N ASP A 45 -6.43 -16.03 -1.83
CA ASP A 45 -5.47 -16.12 -2.95
C ASP A 45 -4.89 -14.75 -3.36
N ASP A 46 -5.19 -13.69 -2.61
CA ASP A 46 -4.74 -12.34 -2.90
C ASP A 46 -3.21 -12.26 -2.87
N SER A 47 -2.65 -11.56 -3.85
CA SER A 47 -1.22 -11.24 -3.83
C SER A 47 -0.89 -10.34 -2.64
N ARG A 48 0.37 -10.39 -2.18
CA ARG A 48 0.91 -9.48 -1.16
C ARG A 48 0.67 -8.01 -1.55
N GLU A 49 0.83 -7.71 -2.82
CA GLU A 49 0.68 -6.37 -3.37
C GLU A 49 -0.79 -5.91 -3.36
N GLU A 50 -1.73 -6.74 -3.81
CA GLU A 50 -3.15 -6.43 -3.72
C GLU A 50 -3.61 -6.21 -2.30
N THR A 51 -3.18 -7.08 -1.36
CA THR A 51 -3.53 -6.92 0.06
C THR A 51 -2.98 -5.59 0.60
N ALA A 52 -1.73 -5.25 0.28
CA ALA A 52 -1.12 -4.00 0.70
C ALA A 52 -1.83 -2.76 0.11
N HIS A 53 -2.24 -2.80 -1.16
CA HIS A 53 -3.04 -1.74 -1.77
C HIS A 53 -4.41 -1.58 -1.12
N LYS A 54 -5.11 -2.69 -0.82
CA LYS A 54 -6.41 -2.67 -0.13
C LYS A 54 -6.32 -2.03 1.25
N VAL A 55 -5.30 -2.41 2.03
CA VAL A 55 -5.07 -1.81 3.36
C VAL A 55 -4.71 -0.33 3.26
N ALA A 56 -3.85 0.03 2.32
CA ALA A 56 -3.46 1.42 2.10
C ALA A 56 -4.63 2.32 1.68
N TRP A 57 -5.61 1.78 0.94
CA TRP A 57 -6.83 2.51 0.55
C TRP A 57 -7.87 2.65 1.66
N ALA A 58 -7.77 1.83 2.71
CA ALA A 58 -8.67 1.87 3.86
C ALA A 58 -8.14 2.74 5.01
N ALA A 59 -6.90 3.23 4.93
CA ALA A 59 -6.26 4.09 5.93
C ALA A 59 -6.69 5.56 5.79
#